data_AF-A0A425WGI0-F1
#
_entry.id   AF-A0A425WGI0-F1
#
_cell.length_a   1.000
_cell.length_b   1.000
_cell.length_c   1.000
_cell.angle_alpha   90.00
_cell.angle_beta   90.00
_cell.angle_gamma   90.00
#
_symmetry.space_group_name_H-M   'P 1'
#
loop_
_entity.id
_entity.type
_entity.pdbx_description
1 polymer ?
#
loop_
_entity_poly.entity_id
_entity_poly.type
_entity_poly.pdbx_seq_one_letter_code
_entity_poly.pdbx_strand_id
1 'polypeptide(L)'
;MDTSKIKALATGARDELRRDVEGRLDAVLAKGSAERLSDPRAVSELEAAISEQGRDQIIDSAAYTWFNRLCALRFMDANGYTTTSVVTPREGSTLPAVLADAAQGIFDPEYGFDRMVRDRVSALLLGTVTSTNATGDAYAVLLRAVSRHYAKPMGYLFSEESASSLLMPSGLLAEGSILHRIVEDMDEEACSSVEVLGWLYQFYIAERKDQVIAGFKAKGKNNVKAGPNEIGPATQLFTPEYIVCFLTQNSLGRLWMLNNPDSSLADQMEYYIAPKDGESHLEVASAEDIRVIDPACGSGHILVYAFDLLFAMYEEEGYNPEDIPAMILQDNLKGLEIDARAAEIAKFALEMKAREHDSHFLERNIDADITVLVPVKLEAQELAQTSKSFRERSRLLDAMEHMGEVGSLYVPDSEDAAAIRKELERMGDSHGDSIFAQSLRRKLQEMLVNVKVLSGTYHCVIANPPYMNSSHMNSWLAAWLKENYADVKSDFFSSFIVRNINFAEPGGYLGFKPNLHSWASWRGSQLPELGFF
;
A
#
# COMPACT_ATOMS: atom_id res chain seq x y z
N MET A 1 -17.04 -13.80 -7.03
CA MET A 1 -16.58 -13.62 -5.64
C MET A 1 -17.75 -13.28 -4.72
N ASP A 2 -18.01 -14.13 -3.74
CA ASP A 2 -18.96 -13.87 -2.64
C ASP A 2 -18.33 -12.95 -1.57
N THR A 3 -18.60 -11.64 -1.67
CA THR A 3 -18.09 -10.65 -0.71
C THR A 3 -18.66 -10.82 0.71
N SER A 4 -19.70 -11.63 0.91
CA SER A 4 -20.29 -11.84 2.23
C SER A 4 -19.40 -12.65 3.17
N LYS A 5 -18.74 -13.71 2.65
CA LYS A 5 -17.74 -14.48 3.39
C LYS A 5 -16.54 -13.62 3.79
N ILE A 6 -15.98 -12.88 2.82
CA ILE A 6 -14.86 -11.96 3.03
C ILE A 6 -15.19 -10.90 4.07
N LYS A 7 -16.41 -10.36 4.05
CA LYS A 7 -16.88 -9.44 5.08
C LYS A 7 -16.97 -10.11 6.45
N ALA A 8 -17.49 -11.34 6.53
CA ALA A 8 -17.58 -12.10 7.77
C ALA A 8 -16.19 -12.44 8.35
N LEU A 9 -15.23 -12.79 7.49
CA LEU A 9 -13.83 -13.02 7.85
C LEU A 9 -13.21 -11.77 8.50
N ALA A 10 -13.36 -10.61 7.85
CA ALA A 10 -12.74 -9.38 8.33
C ALA A 10 -13.44 -8.79 9.56
N THR A 11 -14.74 -9.04 9.74
CA THR A 11 -15.50 -8.56 10.91
C THR A 11 -14.96 -9.21 12.19
N GLY A 12 -14.58 -8.40 13.18
CA GLY A 12 -14.01 -8.86 14.44
C GLY A 12 -12.57 -9.44 14.36
N ALA A 13 -12.02 -9.68 13.17
CA ALA A 13 -10.64 -10.14 13.00
C ALA A 13 -9.63 -9.15 13.58
N ARG A 14 -9.91 -7.85 13.44
CA ARG A 14 -9.10 -6.78 14.02
C ARG A 14 -8.99 -6.92 15.54
N ASP A 15 -10.11 -7.04 16.23
CA ASP A 15 -10.13 -7.12 17.70
C ASP A 15 -9.58 -8.45 18.23
N GLU A 16 -9.72 -9.54 17.47
CA GLU A 16 -9.08 -10.83 17.75
C GLU A 16 -7.55 -10.71 17.65
N LEU A 17 -7.03 -10.28 16.51
CA LEU A 17 -5.59 -10.17 16.28
C LEU A 17 -4.92 -9.14 17.21
N ARG A 18 -5.57 -8.02 17.50
CA ARG A 18 -5.04 -7.05 18.47
C ARG A 18 -4.88 -7.66 19.86
N ARG A 19 -5.83 -8.49 20.30
CA ARG A 19 -5.73 -9.20 21.59
C ARG A 19 -4.57 -10.19 21.60
N ASP A 20 -4.38 -10.94 20.52
CA ASP A 20 -3.29 -11.92 20.41
C ASP A 20 -1.92 -11.23 20.36
N VAL A 21 -1.81 -10.17 19.56
CA VAL A 21 -0.59 -9.35 19.47
C VAL A 21 -0.29 -8.65 20.78
N GLU A 22 -1.30 -8.14 21.49
CA GLU A 22 -1.14 -7.56 22.81
C GLU A 22 -0.61 -8.58 23.82
N GLY A 23 -1.21 -9.77 23.88
CA GLY A 23 -0.73 -10.85 24.73
C GLY A 23 0.69 -11.27 24.40
N ARG A 24 1.03 -11.31 23.10
CA ARG A 24 2.39 -11.61 22.65
C ARG A 24 3.38 -10.50 23.04
N LEU A 25 2.99 -9.23 22.89
CA LEU A 25 3.80 -8.09 23.28
C LEU A 25 4.14 -8.16 24.79
N ASP A 26 3.17 -8.48 25.63
CA ASP A 26 3.39 -8.64 27.08
C ASP A 26 4.34 -9.79 27.40
N ALA A 27 4.21 -10.92 26.70
CA ALA A 27 5.12 -12.05 26.85
C ALA A 27 6.56 -11.70 26.46
N VAL A 28 6.74 -10.96 25.36
CA VAL A 28 8.07 -10.54 24.88
C VAL A 28 8.72 -9.53 25.83
N LEU A 29 7.94 -8.57 26.33
CA LEU A 29 8.44 -7.52 27.23
C LEU A 29 8.65 -7.99 28.67
N ALA A 30 8.11 -9.15 29.07
CA ALA A 30 8.29 -9.69 30.41
C ALA A 30 9.77 -9.82 30.80
N LYS A 31 10.06 -9.63 32.09
CA LYS A 31 11.43 -9.77 32.62
C LYS A 31 11.88 -11.23 32.50
N GLY A 32 13.00 -11.45 31.80
CA GLY A 32 13.54 -12.79 31.59
C GLY A 32 12.82 -13.60 30.51
N SER A 33 12.08 -12.95 29.60
CA SER A 33 11.52 -13.61 28.41
C SER A 33 12.62 -14.27 27.57
N ALA A 34 12.27 -15.37 26.89
CA ALA A 34 13.22 -16.09 26.04
C ALA A 34 13.71 -15.21 24.88
N GLU A 35 12.86 -14.29 24.41
CA GLU A 35 13.14 -13.33 23.35
C GLU A 35 14.19 -12.30 23.79
N ARG A 36 14.15 -11.81 25.03
CA ARG A 36 15.21 -10.93 25.57
C ARG A 36 16.58 -11.61 25.66
N LEU A 37 16.60 -12.93 25.84
CA LEU A 37 17.84 -13.70 25.91
C LEU A 37 18.37 -14.08 24.52
N SER A 38 17.47 -14.41 23.60
CA SER A 38 17.83 -14.85 22.24
C SER A 38 18.12 -13.69 21.29
N ASP A 39 17.34 -12.60 21.39
CA ASP A 39 17.50 -11.41 20.57
C ASP A 39 17.27 -10.12 21.39
N PRO A 40 18.25 -9.73 22.23
CA PRO A 40 18.14 -8.53 23.06
C PRO A 40 18.03 -7.24 22.24
N ARG A 41 18.57 -7.24 21.00
CA ARG A 41 18.55 -6.08 20.13
C ARG A 41 17.15 -5.82 19.59
N ALA A 42 16.47 -6.83 19.04
CA ALA A 42 15.12 -6.69 18.52
C ALA A 42 14.13 -6.27 19.61
N VAL A 43 14.29 -6.77 20.85
CA VAL A 43 13.45 -6.32 21.98
C VAL A 43 13.71 -4.86 22.33
N SER A 44 14.97 -4.40 22.31
CA SER A 44 15.31 -3.00 22.56
C SER A 44 14.77 -2.07 21.47
N GLU A 45 14.77 -2.50 20.21
CA GLU A 45 14.20 -1.76 19.08
C GLU A 45 12.67 -1.67 19.22
N LEU A 46 12.01 -2.75 19.63
CA LEU A 46 10.58 -2.76 19.94
C LEU A 46 10.22 -1.82 21.10
N GLU A 47 11.02 -1.81 22.18
CA GLU A 47 10.83 -0.87 23.30
C GLU A 47 10.98 0.60 22.87
N ALA A 48 11.95 0.88 22.00
CA ALA A 48 12.14 2.22 21.43
C ALA A 48 10.93 2.64 20.58
N ALA A 49 10.45 1.75 19.70
CA ALA A 49 9.26 1.99 18.87
C ALA A 49 8.01 2.27 19.72
N ILE A 50 7.82 1.53 20.82
CA ILE A 50 6.71 1.77 21.77
C ILE A 50 6.84 3.13 22.44
N SER A 51 8.06 3.55 22.79
CA SER A 51 8.29 4.88 23.38
C SER A 51 8.05 6.02 22.40
N GLU A 52 8.26 5.80 21.10
CA GLU A 52 8.11 6.81 20.05
C GLU A 52 6.66 6.92 19.56
N GLN A 53 6.05 5.79 19.21
CA GLN A 53 4.76 5.74 18.52
C GLN A 53 3.58 5.44 19.46
N GLY A 54 3.88 4.89 20.64
CA GLY A 54 2.87 4.46 21.61
C GLY A 54 2.45 3.00 21.41
N ARG A 55 2.16 2.34 22.53
CA ARG A 55 1.86 0.90 22.58
C ARG A 55 0.66 0.48 21.71
N ASP A 56 -0.43 1.24 21.75
CA ASP A 56 -1.67 0.91 21.02
C ASP A 56 -1.45 0.91 19.50
N GLN A 57 -0.66 1.87 19.00
CA GLN A 57 -0.29 1.99 17.59
C GLN A 57 0.57 0.81 17.14
N ILE A 58 1.52 0.37 17.97
CA ILE A 58 2.37 -0.81 17.69
C ILE A 58 1.52 -2.08 17.62
N ILE A 59 0.58 -2.28 18.55
CA ILE A 59 -0.33 -3.43 18.53
C ILE A 59 -1.20 -3.40 17.28
N ASP A 60 -1.80 -2.25 16.95
CA ASP A 60 -2.67 -2.11 15.78
C ASP A 60 -1.92 -2.39 14.47
N SER A 61 -0.71 -1.82 14.34
CA SER A 61 0.13 -2.00 13.16
C SER A 61 0.59 -3.45 13.02
N ALA A 62 1.07 -4.08 14.09
CA ALA A 62 1.51 -5.46 14.04
C ALA A 62 0.34 -6.44 13.75
N ALA A 63 -0.82 -6.24 14.38
CA ALA A 63 -2.02 -7.04 14.10
C ALA A 63 -2.42 -6.96 12.62
N TYR A 64 -2.39 -5.74 12.08
CA TYR A 64 -2.70 -5.48 10.69
C TYR A 64 -1.70 -6.15 9.73
N THR A 65 -0.39 -5.95 9.92
CA THR A 65 0.63 -6.53 9.03
C THR A 65 0.56 -8.05 9.06
N TRP A 66 0.34 -8.67 10.22
CA TRP A 66 0.17 -10.12 10.30
C TRP A 66 -1.10 -10.62 9.63
N PHE A 67 -2.21 -9.89 9.71
CA PHE A 67 -3.41 -10.20 8.93
C PHE A 67 -3.10 -10.22 7.43
N ASN A 68 -2.48 -9.15 6.92
CA ASN A 68 -2.13 -9.04 5.51
C ASN A 68 -1.16 -10.14 5.06
N ARG A 69 -0.14 -10.47 5.86
CA ARG A 69 0.80 -11.57 5.56
C ARG A 69 0.08 -12.90 5.42
N LEU A 70 -0.82 -13.22 6.34
CA LEU A 70 -1.56 -14.49 6.30
C LEU A 70 -2.51 -14.54 5.10
N CYS A 71 -3.22 -13.44 4.79
CA CYS A 71 -4.08 -13.35 3.60
C CYS A 71 -3.27 -13.42 2.30
N ALA A 72 -2.11 -12.76 2.22
CA ALA A 72 -1.20 -12.82 1.09
C ALA A 72 -0.68 -14.24 0.86
N LEU A 73 -0.18 -14.91 1.91
CA LEU A 73 0.24 -16.30 1.84
C LEU A 73 -0.92 -17.22 1.44
N ARG A 74 -2.14 -16.98 1.93
CA ARG A 74 -3.32 -17.75 1.53
C ARG A 74 -3.64 -17.58 0.05
N PHE A 75 -3.56 -16.36 -0.46
CA PHE A 75 -3.75 -16.06 -1.88
C PHE A 75 -2.69 -16.77 -2.74
N MET A 76 -1.43 -16.72 -2.32
CA MET A 76 -0.33 -17.41 -3.01
C MET A 76 -0.48 -18.93 -2.98
N ASP A 77 -0.88 -19.50 -1.84
CA ASP A 77 -1.18 -20.92 -1.70
C ASP A 77 -2.31 -21.36 -2.64
N ALA A 78 -3.36 -20.53 -2.78
CA ALA A 78 -4.52 -20.82 -3.63
C ALA A 78 -4.16 -20.87 -5.13
N ASN A 79 -3.26 -19.98 -5.55
CA ASN A 79 -2.86 -19.82 -6.95
C ASN A 79 -1.60 -20.63 -7.31
N GLY A 80 -1.08 -21.44 -6.37
CA GLY A 80 0.11 -22.26 -6.60
C GLY A 80 1.40 -21.44 -6.75
N TYR A 81 1.46 -20.24 -6.18
CA TYR A 81 2.65 -19.38 -6.20
C TYR A 81 3.66 -19.74 -5.10
N THR A 82 3.25 -20.60 -4.17
CA THR A 82 4.10 -21.26 -3.18
C THR A 82 4.34 -22.70 -3.58
N THR A 83 5.58 -23.19 -3.51
CA THR A 83 5.89 -24.60 -3.79
C THR A 83 5.32 -25.57 -2.76
N THR A 84 5.45 -25.22 -1.48
CA THR A 84 4.79 -25.92 -0.38
C THR A 84 3.88 -24.94 0.35
N SER A 85 2.58 -25.24 0.37
CA SER A 85 1.58 -24.35 0.96
C SER A 85 1.93 -24.00 2.42
N VAL A 86 1.94 -22.71 2.69
CA VAL A 86 2.44 -22.15 3.95
C VAL A 86 1.34 -22.10 5.01
N VAL A 87 0.12 -21.74 4.59
CA VAL A 87 -1.04 -21.58 5.47
C VAL A 87 -2.11 -22.63 5.18
N THR A 88 -2.24 -23.05 3.92
CA THR A 88 -3.24 -24.02 3.48
C THR A 88 -2.81 -25.45 3.86
N PRO A 89 -3.70 -26.23 4.52
CA PRO A 89 -3.45 -27.63 4.81
C PRO A 89 -3.43 -28.52 3.55
N ARG A 90 -2.76 -29.68 3.64
CA ARG A 90 -2.93 -30.76 2.65
C ARG A 90 -4.33 -31.36 2.76
N GLU A 91 -4.81 -31.94 1.67
CA GLU A 91 -6.07 -32.69 1.65
C GLU A 91 -6.07 -33.77 2.75
N GLY A 92 -7.09 -33.77 3.61
CA GLY A 92 -7.21 -34.69 4.74
C GLY A 92 -6.39 -34.32 5.99
N SER A 93 -5.70 -33.17 6.01
CA SER A 93 -4.99 -32.61 7.16
C SER A 93 -5.64 -31.32 7.64
N THR A 94 -5.52 -31.01 8.93
CA THR A 94 -5.85 -29.69 9.49
C THR A 94 -4.61 -28.81 9.71
N LEU A 95 -3.42 -29.38 9.55
CA LEU A 95 -2.15 -28.67 9.68
C LEU A 95 -1.71 -28.11 8.31
N PRO A 96 -1.16 -26.87 8.27
CA PRO A 96 -0.57 -26.31 7.06
C PRO A 96 0.46 -27.25 6.44
N ALA A 97 0.53 -27.30 5.11
CA ALA A 97 1.36 -28.27 4.40
C ALA A 97 2.85 -28.17 4.80
N VAL A 98 3.39 -26.96 4.92
CA VAL A 98 4.77 -26.71 5.36
C VAL A 98 5.09 -27.34 6.73
N LEU A 99 4.12 -27.38 7.64
CA LEU A 99 4.27 -27.98 8.96
C LEU A 99 4.12 -29.49 8.91
N ALA A 100 3.14 -29.99 8.14
CA ALA A 100 2.90 -31.41 7.95
C ALA A 100 4.12 -32.11 7.30
N ASP A 101 4.79 -31.44 6.37
CA ASP A 101 5.99 -31.93 5.71
C ASP A 101 7.20 -31.89 6.66
N ALA A 102 7.37 -30.79 7.41
CA ALA A 102 8.42 -30.66 8.41
C ALA A 102 8.32 -31.74 9.50
N ALA A 103 7.11 -32.14 9.88
CA ALA A 103 6.88 -33.25 10.81
C ALA A 103 7.36 -34.61 10.28
N GLN A 104 7.49 -34.75 8.96
CA GLN A 104 8.05 -35.92 8.29
C GLN A 104 9.56 -35.75 7.98
N GLY A 105 10.17 -34.65 8.43
CA GLY A 105 11.57 -34.31 8.13
C GLY A 105 11.79 -33.77 6.72
N ILE A 106 10.72 -33.43 6.01
CA ILE A 106 10.77 -32.85 4.66
C ILE A 106 10.72 -31.33 4.80
N PHE A 107 11.72 -30.65 4.25
CA PHE A 107 11.81 -29.19 4.25
C PHE A 107 11.99 -28.74 2.81
N ASP A 108 11.11 -27.84 2.36
CA ASP A 108 11.17 -27.30 1.00
C ASP A 108 12.49 -26.52 0.80
N PRO A 109 13.30 -26.87 -0.22
CA PRO A 109 14.54 -26.17 -0.51
C PRO A 109 14.33 -24.71 -0.96
N GLU A 110 13.17 -24.36 -1.53
CA GLU A 110 12.89 -23.02 -2.06
C GLU A 110 12.91 -21.95 -0.96
N TYR A 111 12.28 -22.26 0.19
CA TYR A 111 12.29 -21.37 1.35
C TYR A 111 13.66 -21.23 2.02
N GLY A 112 14.66 -22.03 1.61
CA GLY A 112 16.04 -21.88 2.07
C GLY A 112 16.21 -22.09 3.57
N PHE A 113 15.43 -22.99 4.20
CA PHE A 113 15.49 -23.24 5.63
C PHE A 113 16.92 -23.64 6.07
N ASP A 114 17.57 -22.75 6.83
CA ASP A 114 18.91 -23.01 7.33
C ASP A 114 18.94 -24.19 8.32
N ARG A 115 20.14 -24.65 8.67
CA ARG A 115 20.31 -25.77 9.59
C ARG A 115 19.73 -25.48 10.98
N MET A 116 19.85 -24.25 11.47
CA MET A 116 19.37 -23.86 12.80
C MET A 116 17.83 -23.91 12.86
N VAL A 117 17.16 -23.44 11.81
CA VAL A 117 15.70 -23.52 11.65
C VAL A 117 15.26 -24.99 11.63
N ARG A 118 15.88 -25.82 10.79
CA ARG A 118 15.53 -27.25 10.68
C ARG A 118 15.76 -28.02 11.98
N ASP A 119 16.91 -27.81 12.63
CA ASP A 119 17.24 -28.45 13.91
C ASP A 119 16.27 -28.00 15.00
N ARG A 120 15.89 -26.71 15.04
CA ARG A 120 14.93 -26.18 16.01
C ARG A 120 13.52 -26.76 15.81
N VAL A 121 13.02 -26.77 14.59
CA VAL A 121 11.70 -27.34 14.25
C VAL A 121 11.66 -28.83 14.60
N SER A 122 12.68 -29.58 14.19
CA SER A 122 12.78 -31.01 14.50
C SER A 122 12.83 -31.25 16.01
N ALA A 123 13.59 -30.44 16.74
CA ALA A 123 13.72 -30.57 18.19
C ALA A 123 12.40 -30.33 18.94
N LEU A 124 11.60 -29.35 18.49
CA LEU A 124 10.26 -29.06 18.99
C LEU A 124 9.31 -30.22 18.69
N LEU A 125 9.23 -30.68 17.44
CA LEU A 125 8.29 -31.73 17.02
C LEU A 125 8.62 -33.10 17.63
N LEU A 126 9.90 -33.40 17.88
CA LEU A 126 10.34 -34.62 18.57
C LEU A 126 10.23 -34.52 20.10
N GLY A 127 9.85 -33.37 20.66
CA GLY A 127 9.75 -33.16 22.10
C GLY A 127 11.09 -33.14 22.84
N THR A 128 12.19 -32.92 22.13
CA THR A 128 13.54 -32.85 22.74
C THR A 128 13.81 -31.49 23.40
N VAL A 129 13.00 -30.48 23.07
CA VAL A 129 12.96 -29.17 23.73
C VAL A 129 11.62 -29.03 24.44
N THR A 130 11.64 -28.55 25.68
CA THR A 130 10.43 -28.26 26.44
C THR A 130 9.68 -27.07 25.83
N SER A 131 8.43 -27.31 25.41
CA SER A 131 7.47 -26.27 25.00
C SER A 131 6.07 -26.67 25.49
N THR A 132 5.27 -25.67 25.84
CA THR A 132 3.85 -25.84 26.19
C THR A 132 2.97 -26.01 24.94
N ASN A 133 3.45 -25.60 23.77
CA ASN A 133 2.78 -25.73 22.47
C ASN A 133 3.82 -26.00 21.36
N ALA A 134 4.42 -27.18 21.38
CA ALA A 134 5.54 -27.52 20.48
C ALA A 134 5.18 -27.40 18.99
N THR A 135 3.97 -27.80 18.60
CA THR A 135 3.49 -27.73 17.21
C THR A 135 3.30 -26.28 16.76
N GLY A 136 2.68 -25.43 17.60
CA GLY A 136 2.53 -24.00 17.32
C GLY A 136 3.87 -23.28 17.25
N ASP A 137 4.80 -23.60 18.14
CA ASP A 137 6.16 -23.03 18.14
C ASP A 137 6.96 -23.47 16.90
N ALA A 138 6.80 -24.71 16.46
CA ALA A 138 7.43 -25.21 15.24
C ALA A 138 6.90 -24.46 14.00
N TYR A 139 5.58 -24.27 13.92
CA TYR A 139 4.95 -23.49 12.85
C TYR A 139 5.40 -22.02 12.88
N ALA A 140 5.50 -21.41 14.06
CA ALA A 140 6.02 -20.05 14.21
C ALA A 140 7.43 -19.89 13.62
N VAL A 141 8.30 -20.87 13.86
CA VAL A 141 9.67 -20.86 13.34
C VAL A 141 9.67 -20.99 11.81
N LEU A 142 8.84 -21.88 11.25
CA LEU A 142 8.69 -22.03 9.79
C LEU A 142 8.14 -20.77 9.15
N LEU A 143 7.05 -20.22 9.68
CA LEU A 143 6.39 -19.03 9.15
C LEU A 143 7.32 -17.82 9.12
N ARG A 144 8.12 -17.61 10.17
CA ARG A 144 9.16 -16.54 10.17
C ARG A 144 10.22 -16.76 9.10
N ALA A 145 10.64 -18.00 8.87
CA ALA A 145 11.63 -18.29 7.84
C ALA A 145 11.06 -18.07 6.43
N VAL A 146 9.79 -18.44 6.21
CA VAL A 146 9.06 -18.14 4.96
C VAL A 146 8.90 -16.62 4.78
N SER A 147 8.54 -15.86 5.82
CA SER A 147 8.49 -14.40 5.75
C SER A 147 9.85 -13.81 5.37
N ARG A 148 10.96 -14.31 5.93
CA ARG A 148 12.30 -13.85 5.53
C ARG A 148 12.62 -14.16 4.07
N HIS A 149 12.15 -15.28 3.53
CA HIS A 149 12.31 -15.61 2.12
C HIS A 149 11.55 -14.60 1.24
N TYR A 150 10.28 -14.35 1.53
CA TYR A 150 9.46 -13.40 0.77
C TYR A 150 9.76 -11.92 1.04
N ALA A 151 10.48 -11.59 2.12
CA ALA A 151 10.96 -10.24 2.37
C ALA A 151 11.98 -9.76 1.34
N LYS A 152 12.58 -10.66 0.55
CA LYS A 152 13.49 -10.29 -0.54
C LYS A 152 12.73 -9.64 -1.71
N PRO A 153 11.73 -10.29 -2.33
CA PRO A 153 10.93 -9.66 -3.38
C PRO A 153 9.86 -8.70 -2.85
N MET A 154 9.27 -8.98 -1.69
CA MET A 154 8.14 -8.23 -1.13
C MET A 154 8.48 -7.66 0.25
N GLY A 155 9.59 -6.92 0.32
CA GLY A 155 10.10 -6.33 1.57
C GLY A 155 9.09 -5.42 2.26
N TYR A 156 8.26 -4.72 1.48
CA TYR A 156 7.19 -3.86 1.99
C TYR A 156 6.17 -4.60 2.88
N LEU A 157 5.92 -5.90 2.64
CA LEU A 157 4.96 -6.68 3.41
C LEU A 157 5.63 -7.64 4.41
N PHE A 158 6.72 -8.29 4.02
CA PHE A 158 7.31 -9.39 4.80
C PHE A 158 8.57 -9.01 5.62
N SER A 159 9.08 -7.78 5.52
CA SER A 159 10.27 -7.36 6.30
C SER A 159 9.99 -7.21 7.81
N GLU A 160 11.03 -7.29 8.63
CA GLU A 160 10.94 -7.03 10.07
C GLU A 160 10.59 -5.56 10.39
N GLU A 161 10.86 -4.65 9.46
CA GLU A 161 10.49 -3.23 9.58
C GLU A 161 8.97 -3.04 9.48
N SER A 162 8.29 -3.79 8.61
CA SER A 162 6.82 -3.73 8.46
C SER A 162 6.08 -4.29 9.68
N ALA A 163 6.61 -5.35 10.29
CA ALA A 163 6.20 -5.84 11.61
C ALA A 163 7.19 -6.85 12.17
N SER A 164 7.59 -6.62 13.42
CA SER A 164 8.50 -7.52 14.12
C SER A 164 7.90 -8.92 14.23
N SER A 165 8.69 -9.92 13.86
CA SER A 165 8.43 -11.33 14.10
C SER A 165 8.22 -11.68 15.58
N LEU A 166 8.67 -10.82 16.49
CA LEU A 166 8.40 -10.96 17.91
C LEU A 166 6.92 -10.87 18.23
N LEU A 167 6.16 -10.06 17.48
CA LEU A 167 4.74 -9.79 17.66
C LEU A 167 3.82 -10.68 16.83
N MET A 168 4.33 -11.81 16.33
CA MET A 168 3.50 -12.78 15.62
C MET A 168 2.34 -13.29 16.50
N PRO A 169 1.09 -13.30 16.00
CA PRO A 169 -0.06 -13.81 16.75
C PRO A 169 0.18 -15.26 17.22
N SER A 170 -0.23 -15.54 18.45
CA SER A 170 -0.21 -16.89 19.00
C SER A 170 -1.47 -17.67 18.63
N GLY A 171 -1.43 -19.01 18.71
CA GLY A 171 -2.65 -19.81 18.57
C GLY A 171 -3.18 -19.96 17.14
N LEU A 172 -2.38 -19.62 16.13
CA LEU A 172 -2.75 -19.73 14.71
C LEU A 172 -3.17 -21.15 14.26
N LEU A 173 -2.85 -22.19 15.02
CA LEU A 173 -3.25 -23.58 14.71
C LEU A 173 -4.48 -24.06 15.51
N ALA A 174 -5.05 -23.20 16.36
CA ALA A 174 -6.23 -23.55 17.13
C ALA A 174 -7.48 -23.62 16.23
N GLU A 175 -8.43 -24.47 16.60
CA GLU A 175 -9.74 -24.53 15.95
C GLU A 175 -10.46 -23.17 16.07
N GLY A 176 -10.99 -22.67 14.96
CA GLY A 176 -11.63 -21.35 14.88
C GLY A 176 -10.67 -20.15 14.93
N SER A 177 -9.36 -20.38 14.90
CA SER A 177 -8.38 -19.29 14.80
C SER A 177 -8.53 -18.49 13.52
N ILE A 178 -8.02 -17.25 13.53
CA ILE A 178 -7.95 -16.41 12.33
C ILE A 178 -7.31 -17.09 11.12
N LEU A 179 -6.29 -17.95 11.31
CA LEU A 179 -5.67 -18.69 10.20
C LEU A 179 -6.66 -19.66 9.56
N HIS A 180 -7.41 -20.42 10.38
CA HIS A 180 -8.43 -21.35 9.88
C HIS A 180 -9.52 -20.61 9.11
N ARG A 181 -10.00 -19.48 9.66
CA ARG A 181 -11.00 -18.64 9.01
C ARG A 181 -10.48 -18.07 7.68
N ILE A 182 -9.23 -17.62 7.62
CA ILE A 182 -8.59 -17.16 6.38
C ILE A 182 -8.60 -18.27 5.32
N VAL A 183 -8.21 -19.50 5.69
CA VAL A 183 -8.18 -20.63 4.76
C VAL A 183 -9.58 -21.01 4.27
N GLU A 184 -10.58 -20.97 5.15
CA GLU A 184 -11.97 -21.36 4.86
C GLU A 184 -12.72 -20.30 4.04
N ASP A 185 -12.62 -19.02 4.41
CA ASP A 185 -13.39 -17.93 3.81
C ASP A 185 -12.75 -17.35 2.55
N MET A 186 -11.41 -17.42 2.42
CA MET A 186 -10.71 -17.15 1.16
C MET A 186 -10.59 -18.46 0.36
N ASP A 187 -11.72 -18.93 -0.17
CA ASP A 187 -11.78 -20.12 -1.03
C ASP A 187 -11.13 -19.87 -2.41
N GLU A 188 -11.07 -20.90 -3.26
CA GLU A 188 -10.49 -20.80 -4.61
C GLU A 188 -11.19 -19.74 -5.48
N GLU A 189 -12.50 -19.56 -5.32
CA GLU A 189 -13.24 -18.53 -6.06
C GLU A 189 -12.83 -17.13 -5.58
N ALA A 190 -12.73 -16.91 -4.27
CA ALA A 190 -12.29 -15.65 -3.71
C ALA A 190 -10.83 -15.32 -4.09
N CYS A 191 -9.96 -16.33 -4.10
CA CYS A 191 -8.56 -16.16 -4.49
C CYS A 191 -8.31 -16.12 -6.01
N SER A 192 -9.34 -16.25 -6.85
CA SER A 192 -9.21 -16.13 -8.31
C SER A 192 -8.88 -14.72 -8.78
N SER A 193 -9.10 -13.72 -7.92
CA SER A 193 -8.75 -12.32 -8.19
C SER A 193 -8.06 -11.72 -6.96
N VAL A 194 -6.93 -11.04 -7.18
CA VAL A 194 -6.18 -10.41 -6.10
C VAL A 194 -6.93 -9.26 -5.42
N GLU A 195 -8.01 -8.77 -6.03
CA GLU A 195 -8.90 -7.77 -5.44
C GLU A 195 -9.47 -8.22 -4.08
N VAL A 196 -9.55 -9.53 -3.80
CA VAL A 196 -9.99 -10.06 -2.50
C VAL A 196 -9.24 -9.43 -1.33
N LEU A 197 -7.95 -9.12 -1.48
CA LEU A 197 -7.15 -8.46 -0.44
C LEU A 197 -7.58 -7.01 -0.22
N GLY A 198 -7.94 -6.31 -1.29
CA GLY A 198 -8.53 -4.97 -1.22
C GLY A 198 -9.86 -4.96 -0.46
N TRP A 199 -10.72 -5.97 -0.70
CA TRP A 199 -11.97 -6.14 0.02
C TRP A 199 -11.77 -6.51 1.49
N LEU A 200 -10.86 -7.44 1.79
CA LEU A 200 -10.51 -7.82 3.16
C LEU A 200 -10.05 -6.61 3.96
N TYR A 201 -9.17 -5.82 3.37
CA TYR A 201 -8.71 -4.59 3.99
C TYR A 201 -9.83 -3.61 4.28
N GLN A 202 -10.69 -3.34 3.31
CA GLN A 202 -11.83 -2.44 3.49
C GLN A 202 -12.72 -2.89 4.64
N PHE A 203 -13.06 -4.17 4.70
CA PHE A 203 -13.90 -4.69 5.77
C PHE A 203 -13.17 -4.70 7.11
N TYR A 204 -11.86 -4.94 7.12
CA TYR A 204 -11.03 -4.91 8.32
C TYR A 204 -10.99 -3.49 8.94
N ILE A 205 -10.89 -2.44 8.11
CA ILE A 205 -10.87 -1.05 8.59
C ILE A 205 -12.26 -0.46 8.83
N ALA A 206 -13.34 -1.16 8.46
CA ALA A 206 -14.71 -0.62 8.54
C ALA A 206 -15.09 -0.20 9.96
N GLU A 207 -14.74 -1.00 10.96
CA GLU A 207 -14.97 -0.67 12.38
C GLU A 207 -14.22 0.60 12.80
N ARG A 208 -12.96 0.73 12.36
CA ARG A 208 -12.15 1.92 12.62
C ARG A 208 -12.72 3.16 11.93
N LYS A 209 -13.20 3.02 10.70
CA LYS A 209 -13.88 4.08 9.96
C LYS A 209 -15.14 4.56 10.69
N ASP A 210 -15.97 3.63 11.17
CA ASP A 210 -17.19 3.97 11.92
C ASP A 210 -16.85 4.71 13.23
N GLN A 211 -15.79 4.29 13.95
CA GLN A 211 -15.29 5.01 15.13
C GLN A 211 -14.88 6.45 14.81
N VAL A 212 -14.14 6.66 13.72
CA VAL A 212 -13.69 7.99 13.29
C VAL A 212 -14.89 8.88 12.88
N ILE A 213 -15.83 8.33 12.10
CA ILE A 213 -17.05 9.05 11.69
C ILE A 213 -17.91 9.42 12.92
N ALA A 214 -18.02 8.54 13.91
CA ALA A 214 -18.70 8.84 15.15
C ALA A 214 -17.99 9.98 15.92
N GLY A 215 -16.66 9.98 15.93
CA GLY A 215 -15.84 11.06 16.49
C GLY A 215 -16.06 12.41 15.80
N PHE A 216 -16.21 12.43 14.47
CA PHE A 216 -16.50 13.66 13.72
C PHE A 216 -17.88 14.24 14.03
N LYS A 217 -18.87 13.36 14.29
CA LYS A 217 -20.25 13.73 14.63
C LYS A 217 -20.45 14.07 16.10
N ALA A 218 -19.50 13.71 16.97
CA ALA A 218 -19.58 13.96 18.40
C ALA A 218 -19.55 15.47 18.72
N LYS A 219 -20.15 15.87 19.84
CA LYS A 219 -20.20 17.27 20.30
C LYS A 219 -19.26 17.50 21.48
N GLY A 220 -18.79 18.73 21.63
CA GLY A 220 -17.96 19.14 22.77
C GLY A 220 -16.59 18.47 22.74
N LYS A 221 -16.11 18.01 23.91
CA LYS A 221 -14.76 17.46 24.10
C LYS A 221 -14.48 16.15 23.35
N ASN A 222 -15.53 15.48 22.86
CA ASN A 222 -15.40 14.22 22.12
C ASN A 222 -15.39 14.43 20.60
N ASN A 223 -15.51 15.69 20.11
CA ASN A 223 -15.39 15.98 18.68
C ASN A 223 -13.93 15.79 18.26
N VAL A 224 -13.70 14.83 17.37
CA VAL A 224 -12.40 14.59 16.74
C VAL A 224 -12.40 15.27 15.37
N LYS A 225 -11.26 15.80 14.94
CA LYS A 225 -11.06 16.35 13.59
C LYS A 225 -10.15 15.45 12.78
N ALA A 226 -10.25 15.52 11.47
CA ALA A 226 -9.45 14.70 10.56
C ALA A 226 -7.98 15.13 10.64
N GLY A 227 -7.14 14.35 11.35
CA GLY A 227 -5.68 14.44 11.33
C GLY A 227 -5.05 13.29 10.53
N PRO A 228 -3.72 13.09 10.61
CA PRO A 228 -3.02 12.07 9.82
C PRO A 228 -3.56 10.64 10.04
N ASN A 229 -3.96 10.32 11.27
CA ASN A 229 -4.46 8.97 11.63
C ASN A 229 -5.96 8.77 11.34
N GLU A 230 -6.70 9.86 11.10
CA GLU A 230 -8.15 9.84 10.88
C GLU A 230 -8.52 9.99 9.41
N ILE A 231 -7.71 10.69 8.59
CA ILE A 231 -8.02 10.95 7.18
C ILE A 231 -8.13 9.64 6.40
N GLY A 232 -7.11 8.78 6.44
CA GLY A 232 -7.11 7.50 5.72
C GLY A 232 -8.38 6.68 5.97
N PRO A 233 -8.67 6.28 7.23
CA PRO A 233 -9.88 5.53 7.55
C PRO A 233 -11.19 6.24 7.16
N ALA A 234 -11.26 7.58 7.28
CA ALA A 234 -12.49 8.32 7.02
C ALA A 234 -12.82 8.46 5.53
N THR A 235 -11.81 8.64 4.69
CA THR A 235 -11.98 8.98 3.27
C THR A 235 -11.92 7.77 2.35
N GLN A 236 -11.39 6.65 2.82
CA GLN A 236 -11.26 5.45 2.01
C GLN A 236 -12.63 4.88 1.63
N LEU A 237 -12.89 4.89 0.32
CA LEU A 237 -14.12 4.46 -0.29
C LEU A 237 -13.75 3.55 -1.45
N PHE A 238 -14.35 2.36 -1.47
CA PHE A 238 -14.20 1.45 -2.59
C PHE A 238 -14.79 2.04 -3.86
N THR A 239 -14.08 1.85 -4.96
CA THR A 239 -14.56 2.15 -6.29
C THR A 239 -15.16 0.86 -6.84
N PRO A 240 -16.51 0.75 -6.99
CA PRO A 240 -17.13 -0.40 -7.65
C PRO A 240 -16.43 -0.72 -8.96
N GLU A 241 -16.27 -2.01 -9.27
CA GLU A 241 -15.57 -2.51 -10.46
C GLU A 241 -16.04 -1.80 -11.74
N TYR A 242 -17.36 -1.68 -11.97
CA TYR A 242 -17.88 -0.99 -13.15
C TYR A 242 -17.41 0.48 -13.27
N ILE A 243 -17.17 1.18 -12.15
CA ILE A 243 -16.63 2.54 -12.16
C ILE A 243 -15.14 2.50 -12.51
N VAL A 244 -14.39 1.56 -11.94
CA VAL A 244 -12.97 1.36 -12.28
C VAL A 244 -12.81 1.11 -13.77
N CYS A 245 -13.58 0.16 -14.31
CA CYS A 245 -13.60 -0.17 -15.73
C CYS A 245 -13.99 1.05 -16.57
N PHE A 246 -15.09 1.72 -16.23
CA PHE A 246 -15.56 2.91 -16.97
C PHE A 246 -14.49 4.01 -17.04
N LEU A 247 -13.91 4.40 -15.90
CA LEU A 247 -12.92 5.48 -15.85
C LEU A 247 -11.66 5.12 -16.64
N THR A 248 -11.20 3.87 -16.52
CA THR A 248 -9.96 3.42 -17.16
C THR A 248 -10.12 3.21 -18.66
N GLN A 249 -11.20 2.55 -19.09
CA GLN A 249 -11.48 2.32 -20.50
C GLN A 249 -11.67 3.65 -21.26
N ASN A 250 -12.34 4.64 -20.64
CA ASN A 250 -12.60 5.92 -21.28
C ASN A 250 -11.46 6.95 -21.12
N SER A 251 -10.42 6.63 -20.35
CA SER A 251 -9.19 7.43 -20.27
C SER A 251 -8.05 6.75 -21.03
N LEU A 252 -7.47 5.70 -20.44
CA LEU A 252 -6.37 4.93 -21.00
C LEU A 252 -6.78 4.21 -22.29
N GLY A 253 -7.90 3.49 -22.27
CA GLY A 253 -8.40 2.79 -23.46
C GLY A 253 -8.72 3.76 -24.60
N ARG A 254 -9.29 4.93 -24.29
CA ARG A 254 -9.57 5.97 -25.29
C ARG A 254 -8.31 6.54 -25.91
N LEU A 255 -7.29 6.84 -25.10
CA LEU A 255 -5.98 7.27 -25.61
C LEU A 255 -5.42 6.24 -26.60
N TRP A 256 -5.48 4.95 -26.25
CA TRP A 256 -5.01 3.88 -27.14
C TRP A 256 -5.80 3.81 -28.44
N MET A 257 -7.13 3.75 -28.37
CA MET A 257 -7.98 3.60 -29.57
C MET A 257 -7.91 4.81 -30.52
N LEU A 258 -7.62 6.01 -30.01
CA LEU A 258 -7.40 7.18 -30.86
C LEU A 258 -6.08 7.13 -31.63
N ASN A 259 -5.04 6.55 -31.01
CA ASN A 259 -3.74 6.32 -31.64
C ASN A 259 -3.71 5.07 -32.52
N ASN A 260 -4.57 4.09 -32.21
CA ASN A 260 -4.68 2.80 -32.92
C ASN A 260 -6.15 2.54 -33.33
N PRO A 261 -6.70 3.25 -34.33
CA PRO A 261 -8.12 3.14 -34.69
C PRO A 261 -8.54 1.75 -35.22
N ASP A 262 -7.58 0.98 -35.72
CA ASP A 262 -7.80 -0.38 -36.25
C ASP A 262 -7.68 -1.47 -35.15
N SER A 263 -7.36 -1.09 -33.90
CA SER A 263 -7.26 -1.99 -32.76
C SER A 263 -8.61 -2.70 -32.51
N SER A 264 -8.54 -3.95 -32.07
CA SER A 264 -9.73 -4.72 -31.67
C SER A 264 -10.02 -4.65 -30.17
N LEU A 265 -9.17 -3.97 -29.39
CA LEU A 265 -9.28 -3.96 -27.93
C LEU A 265 -10.59 -3.33 -27.43
N ALA A 266 -11.24 -2.47 -28.21
CA ALA A 266 -12.56 -1.93 -27.89
C ALA A 266 -13.61 -3.02 -27.65
N ASP A 267 -13.50 -4.19 -28.28
CA ASP A 267 -14.42 -5.32 -28.08
C ASP A 267 -14.31 -5.93 -26.66
N GLN A 268 -13.18 -5.72 -25.98
CA GLN A 268 -12.92 -6.20 -24.62
C GLN A 268 -13.26 -5.14 -23.56
N MET A 269 -13.61 -3.92 -23.98
CA MET A 269 -13.89 -2.79 -23.09
C MET A 269 -15.40 -2.55 -22.95
N GLU A 270 -16.06 -3.29 -22.04
CA GLU A 270 -17.53 -3.29 -21.87
C GLU A 270 -18.18 -1.89 -21.71
N TYR A 271 -17.51 -0.96 -21.03
CA TYR A 271 -17.98 0.38 -20.69
C TYR A 271 -17.39 1.48 -21.60
N TYR A 272 -16.72 1.10 -22.69
CA TYR A 272 -16.07 2.02 -23.59
C TYR A 272 -17.06 2.83 -24.43
N ILE A 273 -16.77 4.12 -24.58
CA ILE A 273 -17.54 5.04 -25.41
C ILE A 273 -16.68 5.45 -26.60
N ALA A 274 -17.09 5.04 -27.80
CA ALA A 274 -16.38 5.38 -29.03
C ALA A 274 -16.23 6.91 -29.22
N PRO A 275 -15.06 7.38 -29.70
CA PRO A 275 -14.81 8.79 -29.94
C PRO A 275 -15.60 9.33 -31.12
N LYS A 276 -15.66 10.66 -31.23
CA LYS A 276 -16.22 11.32 -32.40
C LYS A 276 -15.14 11.49 -33.46
N ASP A 277 -15.51 11.43 -34.73
CA ASP A 277 -14.58 11.66 -35.85
C ASP A 277 -13.86 13.01 -35.71
N GLY A 278 -12.52 12.99 -35.81
CA GLY A 278 -11.69 14.19 -35.76
C GLY A 278 -11.42 14.75 -34.36
N GLU A 279 -11.60 13.94 -33.31
CA GLU A 279 -11.21 14.29 -31.94
C GLU A 279 -9.69 14.47 -31.81
N SER A 280 -9.26 15.64 -31.32
CA SER A 280 -7.86 15.89 -30.99
C SER A 280 -7.44 15.00 -29.84
N HIS A 281 -6.25 14.42 -29.93
CA HIS A 281 -5.70 13.52 -28.94
C HIS A 281 -4.19 13.70 -28.83
N LEU A 282 -3.64 13.22 -27.73
CA LEU A 282 -2.21 13.12 -27.53
C LEU A 282 -1.68 11.94 -28.35
N GLU A 283 -0.63 12.18 -29.14
CA GLU A 283 0.05 11.13 -29.90
C GLU A 283 0.98 10.32 -28.99
N VAL A 284 0.83 9.00 -28.98
CA VAL A 284 1.75 8.04 -28.34
C VAL A 284 2.23 7.04 -29.38
N ALA A 285 3.53 6.74 -29.39
CA ALA A 285 4.10 5.88 -30.43
C ALA A 285 3.96 4.40 -30.10
N SER A 286 3.91 4.04 -28.81
CA SER A 286 3.78 2.67 -28.35
C SER A 286 3.14 2.57 -26.96
N ALA A 287 2.81 1.35 -26.54
CA ALA A 287 2.36 1.09 -25.17
C ALA A 287 3.44 1.48 -24.13
N GLU A 288 4.74 1.36 -24.45
CA GLU A 288 5.86 1.76 -23.58
C GLU A 288 5.84 3.23 -23.19
N ASP A 289 5.35 4.09 -24.09
CA ASP A 289 5.36 5.53 -23.85
C ASP A 289 4.27 5.96 -22.87
N ILE A 290 3.22 5.15 -22.67
CA ILE A 290 2.03 5.55 -21.90
C ILE A 290 2.35 5.63 -20.40
N ARG A 291 2.05 6.76 -19.75
CA ARG A 291 2.24 6.92 -18.31
C ARG A 291 0.90 7.15 -17.64
N VAL A 292 0.57 6.32 -16.66
CA VAL A 292 -0.69 6.35 -15.92
C VAL A 292 -0.39 6.55 -14.45
N ILE A 293 -1.10 7.49 -13.82
CA ILE A 293 -1.03 7.68 -12.37
C ILE A 293 -2.40 7.62 -11.72
N ASP A 294 -2.45 6.95 -10.56
CA ASP A 294 -3.48 7.16 -9.55
C ASP A 294 -2.88 7.89 -8.32
N PRO A 295 -3.13 9.20 -8.15
CA PRO A 295 -2.55 10.01 -7.08
C PRO A 295 -3.23 9.83 -5.71
N ALA A 296 -4.18 8.90 -5.59
CA ALA A 296 -4.83 8.49 -4.33
C ALA A 296 -5.28 7.02 -4.43
N CYS A 297 -4.31 6.14 -4.70
CA CYS A 297 -4.57 4.81 -5.24
C CYS A 297 -5.24 3.82 -4.27
N GLY A 298 -5.20 4.07 -2.95
CA GLY A 298 -5.74 3.15 -1.97
C GLY A 298 -5.11 1.76 -2.13
N SER A 299 -5.96 0.73 -2.26
CA SER A 299 -5.54 -0.66 -2.49
C SER A 299 -5.27 -0.99 -3.97
N GLY A 300 -5.25 0.00 -4.87
CA GLY A 300 -4.72 -0.16 -6.23
C GLY A 300 -5.69 -0.69 -7.29
N HIS A 301 -7.00 -0.78 -7.03
CA HIS A 301 -7.98 -1.33 -7.99
C HIS A 301 -7.93 -0.70 -9.38
N ILE A 302 -7.78 0.63 -9.46
CA ILE A 302 -7.62 1.33 -10.75
C ILE A 302 -6.34 0.90 -11.46
N LEU A 303 -5.24 0.78 -10.73
CA LEU A 303 -3.95 0.38 -11.28
C LEU A 303 -3.93 -1.09 -11.70
N VAL A 304 -4.61 -1.97 -10.97
CA VAL A 304 -4.78 -3.40 -11.32
C VAL A 304 -5.54 -3.54 -12.65
N TYR A 305 -6.64 -2.81 -12.82
CA TYR A 305 -7.35 -2.86 -14.10
C TYR A 305 -6.59 -2.15 -15.23
N ALA A 306 -5.86 -1.06 -14.93
CA ALA A 306 -4.98 -0.42 -15.91
C ALA A 306 -3.83 -1.33 -16.35
N PHE A 307 -3.32 -2.19 -15.46
CA PHE A 307 -2.34 -3.23 -15.78
C PHE A 307 -2.89 -4.17 -16.86
N ASP A 308 -4.10 -4.70 -16.67
CA ASP A 308 -4.72 -5.63 -17.63
C ASP A 308 -4.90 -4.98 -19.01
N LEU A 309 -5.30 -3.71 -19.04
CA LEU A 309 -5.49 -2.99 -20.30
C LEU A 309 -4.17 -2.69 -21.00
N LEU A 310 -3.14 -2.28 -20.26
CA LEU A 310 -1.78 -2.11 -20.81
C LEU A 310 -1.23 -3.44 -21.31
N PHE A 311 -1.42 -4.54 -20.57
CA PHE A 311 -0.96 -5.86 -20.98
C PHE A 311 -1.52 -6.25 -22.36
N ALA A 312 -2.82 -6.03 -22.56
CA ALA A 312 -3.46 -6.26 -23.85
C ALA A 312 -2.92 -5.35 -24.97
N MET A 313 -2.55 -4.10 -24.67
CA MET A 313 -1.90 -3.18 -25.64
C MET A 313 -0.52 -3.70 -26.05
N TYR A 314 0.32 -4.09 -25.10
CA TYR A 314 1.63 -4.67 -25.38
C TYR A 314 1.52 -5.99 -26.17
N GLU A 315 0.56 -6.86 -25.84
CA GLU A 315 0.33 -8.07 -26.63
C GLU A 315 -0.08 -7.76 -28.08
N GLU A 316 -0.94 -6.75 -28.30
CA GLU A 316 -1.35 -6.31 -29.64
C GLU A 316 -0.16 -5.77 -30.46
N GLU A 317 0.79 -5.10 -29.81
CA GLU A 317 2.06 -4.66 -30.43
C GLU A 317 3.07 -5.80 -30.66
N GLY A 318 2.81 -7.01 -30.13
CA GLY A 318 3.61 -8.21 -30.35
C GLY A 318 4.76 -8.42 -29.36
N TYR A 319 4.70 -7.82 -28.17
CA TYR A 319 5.68 -8.06 -27.11
C TYR A 319 5.57 -9.48 -26.53
N ASN A 320 6.66 -9.95 -25.93
CA ASN A 320 6.68 -11.25 -25.26
C ASN A 320 5.88 -11.19 -23.95
N PRO A 321 4.82 -12.00 -23.76
CA PRO A 321 3.97 -11.96 -22.57
C PRO A 321 4.70 -12.05 -21.22
N GLU A 322 5.84 -12.74 -21.14
CA GLU A 322 6.62 -12.86 -19.91
C GLU A 322 7.43 -11.60 -19.56
N ASP A 323 7.67 -10.69 -20.51
CA ASP A 323 8.43 -9.45 -20.31
C ASP A 323 7.52 -8.24 -20.05
N ILE A 324 6.28 -8.28 -20.56
CA ILE A 324 5.28 -7.21 -20.43
C ILE A 324 5.07 -6.77 -18.96
N PRO A 325 4.93 -7.67 -17.95
CA PRO A 325 4.65 -7.23 -16.59
C PRO A 325 5.73 -6.33 -15.99
N ALA A 326 7.00 -6.63 -16.28
CA ALA A 326 8.13 -5.83 -15.82
C ALA A 326 8.08 -4.41 -16.40
N MET A 327 7.78 -4.30 -17.69
CA MET A 327 7.68 -3.01 -18.40
C MET A 327 6.51 -2.18 -17.85
N ILE A 328 5.34 -2.80 -17.65
CA ILE A 328 4.17 -2.12 -17.09
C ILE A 328 4.46 -1.51 -15.71
N LEU A 329 5.09 -2.28 -14.82
CA LEU A 329 5.33 -1.84 -13.44
C LEU A 329 6.49 -0.84 -13.32
N GLN A 330 7.43 -0.82 -14.27
CA GLN A 330 8.58 0.09 -14.24
C GLN A 330 8.33 1.39 -14.99
N ASP A 331 7.63 1.34 -16.11
CA ASP A 331 7.57 2.45 -17.06
C ASP A 331 6.17 3.09 -17.14
N ASN A 332 5.11 2.29 -16.97
CA ASN A 332 3.75 2.76 -17.22
C ASN A 332 2.99 3.20 -15.97
N LEU A 333 2.94 2.36 -14.93
CA LEU A 333 2.03 2.54 -13.80
C LEU A 333 2.69 3.22 -12.60
N LYS A 334 1.96 4.20 -12.03
CA LYS A 334 2.36 4.89 -10.81
C LYS A 334 1.20 5.10 -9.86
N GLY A 335 1.46 4.97 -8.56
CA GLY A 335 0.49 5.23 -7.50
C GLY A 335 1.04 6.10 -6.39
N LEU A 336 0.19 6.97 -5.82
CA LEU A 336 0.48 7.70 -4.59
C LEU A 336 -0.57 7.36 -3.53
N GLU A 337 -0.12 7.22 -2.29
CA GLU A 337 -0.99 6.93 -1.15
C GLU A 337 -0.40 7.53 0.14
N ILE A 338 -1.24 7.90 1.11
CA ILE A 338 -0.79 8.36 2.43
C ILE A 338 -0.86 7.25 3.49
N ASP A 339 -1.76 6.27 3.34
CA ASP A 339 -1.83 5.09 4.20
C ASP A 339 -0.90 3.98 3.67
N ALA A 340 0.24 3.81 4.34
CA ALA A 340 1.23 2.78 4.01
C ALA A 340 0.64 1.38 3.83
N ARG A 341 -0.40 1.05 4.60
CA ARG A 341 -1.07 -0.25 4.59
C ARG A 341 -1.84 -0.50 3.30
N ALA A 342 -2.51 0.53 2.80
CA ALA A 342 -3.22 0.44 1.53
C ALA A 342 -2.22 0.32 0.37
N ALA A 343 -1.10 1.05 0.44
CA ALA A 343 -0.01 0.95 -0.52
C ALA A 343 0.63 -0.44 -0.56
N GLU A 344 0.84 -1.10 0.59
CA GLU A 344 1.33 -2.50 0.64
C GLU A 344 0.42 -3.46 -0.14
N ILE A 345 -0.90 -3.30 0.01
CA ILE A 345 -1.88 -4.12 -0.72
C ILE A 345 -1.84 -3.80 -2.21
N ALA A 346 -1.75 -2.52 -2.59
CA ALA A 346 -1.65 -2.12 -3.99
C ALA A 346 -0.40 -2.71 -4.67
N LYS A 347 0.75 -2.66 -3.99
CA LYS A 347 1.99 -3.30 -4.48
C LYS A 347 1.83 -4.79 -4.65
N PHE A 348 1.34 -5.48 -3.61
CA PHE A 348 1.10 -6.92 -3.68
C PHE A 348 0.13 -7.28 -4.80
N ALA A 349 -0.96 -6.53 -4.96
CA ALA A 349 -1.93 -6.77 -6.01
C ALA A 349 -1.30 -6.68 -7.41
N LEU A 350 -0.54 -5.63 -7.68
CA LEU A 350 0.16 -5.45 -8.94
C LEU A 350 1.22 -6.52 -9.20
N GLU A 351 2.00 -6.89 -8.19
CA GLU A 351 3.03 -7.94 -8.33
C GLU A 351 2.43 -9.33 -8.51
N MET A 352 1.26 -9.61 -7.91
CA MET A 352 0.54 -10.87 -8.16
C MET A 352 -0.09 -10.90 -9.55
N LYS A 353 -0.63 -9.78 -10.04
CA LYS A 353 -1.06 -9.64 -11.44
C LYS A 353 0.10 -9.88 -12.40
N ALA A 354 1.28 -9.34 -12.09
CA ALA A 354 2.47 -9.64 -12.88
C ALA A 354 2.84 -11.13 -12.84
N ARG A 355 2.73 -11.76 -11.68
CA ARG A 355 3.02 -13.19 -11.46
C ARG A 355 2.05 -14.15 -12.17
N GLU A 356 0.84 -13.70 -12.51
CA GLU A 356 -0.12 -14.44 -13.36
C GLU A 356 0.43 -14.68 -14.77
N HIS A 357 1.22 -13.74 -15.29
CA HIS A 357 1.76 -13.78 -16.65
C HIS A 357 3.24 -14.18 -16.72
N ASP A 358 4.03 -13.88 -15.69
CA ASP A 358 5.44 -14.29 -15.58
C ASP A 358 5.67 -15.12 -14.31
N SER A 359 5.89 -16.42 -14.49
CA SER A 359 6.10 -17.35 -13.37
C SER A 359 7.38 -17.11 -12.55
N HIS A 360 8.34 -16.34 -13.05
CA HIS A 360 9.57 -16.00 -12.35
C HIS A 360 9.59 -14.54 -11.90
N PHE A 361 8.45 -13.83 -11.96
CA PHE A 361 8.38 -12.39 -11.72
C PHE A 361 9.04 -11.96 -10.39
N LEU A 362 8.75 -12.68 -9.30
CA LEU A 362 9.32 -12.39 -7.97
C LEU A 362 10.86 -12.55 -7.94
N GLU A 363 11.45 -13.33 -8.83
CA GLU A 363 12.91 -13.47 -8.92
C GLU A 363 13.58 -12.27 -9.62
N ARG A 364 12.80 -11.49 -10.40
CA ARG A 364 13.28 -10.28 -11.09
C ARG A 364 13.58 -9.13 -10.11
N ASN A 365 13.03 -9.15 -8.89
CA ASN A 365 13.15 -8.10 -7.87
C ASN A 365 12.70 -6.73 -8.41
N ILE A 366 11.50 -6.70 -8.99
CA ILE A 366 10.85 -5.49 -9.52
C ILE A 366 9.69 -5.16 -8.58
N ASP A 367 9.75 -3.96 -7.98
CA ASP A 367 8.69 -3.43 -7.13
C ASP A 367 7.73 -2.59 -7.98
N ALA A 368 6.43 -2.67 -7.70
CA ALA A 368 5.47 -1.72 -8.25
C ALA A 368 5.74 -0.28 -7.74
N ASP A 369 5.68 0.72 -8.62
CA ASP A 369 5.90 2.15 -8.29
C ASP A 369 4.69 2.77 -7.56
N ILE A 370 4.44 2.27 -6.35
CA ILE A 370 3.50 2.84 -5.39
C ILE A 370 4.30 3.54 -4.30
N THR A 371 4.15 4.87 -4.21
CA THR A 371 4.87 5.69 -3.23
C THR A 371 3.95 6.13 -2.09
N VAL A 372 4.37 5.83 -0.86
CA VAL A 372 3.75 6.36 0.35
C VAL A 372 4.26 7.78 0.61
N LEU A 373 3.35 8.75 0.70
CA LEU A 373 3.68 10.13 1.01
C LEU A 373 3.79 10.32 2.53
N VAL A 374 5.02 10.26 3.04
CA VAL A 374 5.30 10.22 4.49
C VAL A 374 5.44 11.63 5.07
N PRO A 375 4.81 11.95 6.23
CA PRO A 375 5.05 13.20 6.93
C PRO A 375 6.48 13.27 7.49
N VAL A 376 7.17 14.36 7.19
CA VAL A 376 8.54 14.62 7.65
C VAL A 376 8.60 15.92 8.43
N LYS A 377 8.80 15.79 9.75
CA LYS A 377 9.06 16.90 10.65
C LYS A 377 10.55 17.02 10.96
N LEU A 378 11.13 18.19 10.67
CA LEU A 378 12.49 18.53 11.09
C LEU A 378 12.44 19.24 12.44
N GLU A 379 13.10 18.68 13.44
CA GLU A 379 13.21 19.28 14.77
C GLU A 379 14.04 20.58 14.73
N ALA A 380 13.86 21.44 15.73
CA ALA A 380 14.56 22.74 15.77
C ALA A 380 16.09 22.59 15.68
N GLN A 381 16.64 21.53 16.27
CA GLN A 381 18.06 21.20 16.18
C GLN A 381 18.45 20.76 14.76
N GLU A 382 17.57 20.04 14.05
CA GLU A 382 17.84 19.50 12.71
C GLU A 382 17.82 20.64 11.71
N LEU A 383 16.81 21.51 11.82
CA LEU A 383 16.72 22.76 11.07
C LEU A 383 17.94 23.65 11.27
N ALA A 384 18.47 23.77 12.49
CA ALA A 384 19.66 24.57 12.78
C ALA A 384 20.91 24.09 12.01
N GLN A 385 20.96 22.80 11.64
CA GLN A 385 22.06 22.25 10.84
C GLN A 385 21.89 22.47 9.34
N THR A 386 20.71 22.85 8.84
CA THR A 386 20.46 23.12 7.42
C THR A 386 20.84 24.55 7.01
N SER A 387 21.05 24.78 5.71
CA SER A 387 21.34 26.12 5.20
C SER A 387 20.22 27.11 5.51
N LYS A 388 20.56 28.41 5.54
CA LYS A 388 19.57 29.48 5.72
C LYS A 388 18.52 29.46 4.60
N SER A 389 18.95 29.28 3.35
CA SER A 389 18.07 29.21 2.19
C SER A 389 17.08 28.06 2.25
N PHE A 390 17.47 26.92 2.83
CA PHE A 390 16.56 25.79 3.02
C PHE A 390 15.49 26.08 4.08
N ARG A 391 15.90 26.68 5.21
CA ARG A 391 14.99 27.08 6.30
C ARG A 391 13.96 28.13 5.90
N GLU A 392 14.26 28.94 4.88
CA GLU A 392 13.34 29.96 4.37
C GLU A 392 12.23 29.37 3.47
N ARG A 393 12.32 28.09 3.07
CA ARG A 393 11.27 27.38 2.31
C ARG A 393 10.14 26.91 3.23
N SER A 394 9.45 27.86 3.87
CA SER A 394 8.40 27.57 4.84
C SER A 394 7.27 26.72 4.26
N ARG A 395 6.88 26.93 3.00
CA ARG A 395 5.84 26.16 2.31
C ARG A 395 6.20 24.67 2.17
N LEU A 396 7.45 24.38 1.77
CA LEU A 396 7.98 23.02 1.68
C LEU A 396 7.99 22.36 3.06
N LEU A 397 8.55 23.03 4.07
CA LEU A 397 8.68 22.47 5.41
C LEU A 397 7.31 22.21 6.07
N ASP A 398 6.37 23.14 5.91
CA ASP A 398 5.00 23.03 6.42
C ASP A 398 4.24 21.89 5.72
N ALA A 399 4.31 21.80 4.38
CA ALA A 399 3.68 20.71 3.64
C ALA A 399 4.27 19.33 3.99
N MET A 400 5.59 19.26 4.24
CA MET A 400 6.25 18.00 4.61
C MET A 400 5.84 17.54 6.00
N GLU A 401 5.75 18.43 7.00
CA GLU A 401 5.28 18.07 8.35
C GLU A 401 3.85 17.50 8.31
N HIS A 402 3.03 17.99 7.38
CA HIS A 402 1.62 17.64 7.22
C HIS A 402 1.33 16.76 5.99
N MET A 403 2.35 16.05 5.46
CA MET A 403 2.21 15.25 4.24
C MET A 403 1.13 14.17 4.36
N GLY A 404 0.96 13.58 5.54
CA GLY A 404 -0.11 12.62 5.83
C GLY A 404 -1.54 13.20 5.81
N GLU A 405 -1.69 14.51 5.62
CA GLU A 405 -2.97 15.19 5.52
C GLU A 405 -3.18 15.84 4.15
N VAL A 406 -2.16 16.50 3.61
CA VAL A 406 -2.22 17.14 2.29
C VAL A 406 -2.04 16.12 1.15
N GLY A 407 -1.24 15.07 1.37
CA GLY A 407 -0.94 14.04 0.39
C GLY A 407 -0.54 14.63 -0.96
N SER A 408 -1.15 14.09 -2.03
CA SER A 408 -0.83 14.49 -3.39
C SER A 408 -1.25 15.91 -3.76
N LEU A 409 -2.03 16.62 -2.92
CA LEU A 409 -2.40 18.02 -3.16
C LEU A 409 -1.22 18.98 -3.10
N TYR A 410 -0.11 18.61 -2.46
CA TYR A 410 1.08 19.45 -2.45
C TYR A 410 1.66 19.55 -3.87
N VAL A 411 1.83 20.78 -4.35
CA VAL A 411 2.48 21.10 -5.64
C VAL A 411 3.88 21.63 -5.31
N PRO A 412 4.94 20.85 -5.56
CA PRO A 412 6.30 21.30 -5.30
C PRO A 412 6.71 22.46 -6.20
N ASP A 413 7.52 23.38 -5.66
CA ASP A 413 8.16 24.41 -6.46
C ASP A 413 9.33 23.79 -7.25
N SER A 414 9.65 24.34 -8.43
CA SER A 414 10.66 23.77 -9.34
C SER A 414 12.05 23.62 -8.73
N GLU A 415 12.36 24.38 -7.68
CA GLU A 415 13.63 24.34 -6.97
C GLU A 415 13.64 23.43 -5.72
N ASP A 416 12.49 22.92 -5.26
CA ASP A 416 12.40 22.17 -3.99
C ASP A 416 13.27 20.92 -4.01
N ALA A 417 13.20 20.13 -5.07
CA ALA A 417 14.03 18.94 -5.23
C ALA A 417 15.53 19.29 -5.25
N ALA A 418 15.90 20.38 -5.92
CA ALA A 418 17.28 20.84 -6.00
C ALA A 418 17.79 21.33 -4.64
N ALA A 419 16.95 22.03 -3.87
CA ALA A 419 17.27 22.50 -2.54
C ALA A 419 17.52 21.33 -1.56
N ILE A 420 16.68 20.29 -1.60
CA ILE A 420 16.86 19.10 -0.76
C ILE A 420 18.14 18.34 -1.15
N ARG A 421 18.41 18.14 -2.44
CA ARG A 421 19.65 17.50 -2.91
C ARG A 421 20.89 18.24 -2.46
N LYS A 422 20.87 19.58 -2.54
CA LYS A 422 21.98 20.42 -2.08
C LYS A 422 22.25 20.26 -0.58
N GLU A 423 21.21 20.09 0.24
CA GLU A 423 21.41 19.80 1.67
C GLU A 423 22.02 18.41 1.89
N LEU A 424 21.54 17.39 1.17
CA LEU A 424 22.11 16.04 1.23
C LEU A 424 23.58 16.02 0.81
N GLU A 425 23.95 16.75 -0.24
CA GLU A 425 25.33 16.89 -0.72
C GLU A 425 26.22 17.60 0.31
N ARG A 426 25.70 18.65 0.97
CA ARG A 426 26.44 19.39 2.01
C ARG A 426 26.76 18.52 3.23
N MET A 427 25.92 17.53 3.52
CA MET A 427 26.16 16.58 4.61
C MET A 427 27.27 15.58 4.31
N GLY A 428 27.65 15.37 3.03
CA GLY A 428 28.70 14.42 2.65
C GLY A 428 28.28 12.95 2.81
N ASP A 429 29.27 12.06 2.92
CA ASP A 429 29.05 10.62 3.10
C ASP A 429 28.85 10.22 4.57
N SER A 430 28.02 9.19 4.79
CA SER A 430 27.52 8.76 6.11
C SER A 430 28.54 8.06 7.03
N HIS A 431 29.83 7.99 6.65
CA HIS A 431 30.84 7.27 7.43
C HIS A 431 31.29 8.08 8.66
N GLY A 432 30.82 7.67 9.85
CA GLY A 432 31.20 8.27 11.13
C GLY A 432 30.25 9.36 11.64
N ASP A 433 29.10 9.55 10.96
CA ASP A 433 28.10 10.52 11.35
C ASP A 433 27.44 10.20 12.69
N SER A 434 27.23 11.25 13.50
CA SER A 434 26.40 11.14 14.70
C SER A 434 24.99 10.63 14.36
N ILE A 435 24.34 9.93 15.31
CA ILE A 435 22.95 9.43 15.18
C ILE A 435 22.01 10.54 14.68
N PHE A 436 22.26 11.77 15.14
CA PHE A 436 21.53 12.95 14.73
C PHE A 436 21.64 13.27 13.23
N ALA A 437 22.86 13.28 12.69
CA ALA A 437 23.10 13.55 11.27
C ALA A 437 22.49 12.46 10.38
N GLN A 438 22.49 11.21 10.84
CA GLN A 438 21.82 10.10 10.16
C GLN A 438 20.29 10.29 10.12
N SER A 439 19.68 10.71 11.23
CA SER A 439 18.24 11.05 11.30
C SER A 439 17.89 12.14 10.28
N LEU A 440 18.61 13.26 10.30
CA LEU A 440 18.37 14.37 9.38
C LEU A 440 18.52 13.93 7.91
N ARG A 441 19.56 13.15 7.60
CA ARG A 441 19.79 12.64 6.24
C ARG A 441 18.61 11.78 5.77
N ARG A 442 18.15 10.84 6.59
CA ARG A 442 16.98 10.00 6.28
C ARG A 442 15.75 10.86 6.01
N LYS A 443 15.46 11.83 6.89
CA LYS A 443 14.33 12.77 6.71
C LYS A 443 14.43 13.57 5.40
N LEU A 444 15.61 14.05 5.03
CA LEU A 444 15.82 14.75 3.75
C LEU A 444 15.66 13.81 2.55
N GLN A 445 16.06 12.54 2.66
CA GLN A 445 15.82 11.54 1.62
C GLN A 445 14.32 11.30 1.42
N GLU A 446 13.55 11.14 2.52
CA GLU A 446 12.09 11.02 2.46
C GLU A 446 11.42 12.25 1.81
N MET A 447 11.84 13.46 2.21
CA MET A 447 11.35 14.69 1.57
C MET A 447 11.65 14.71 0.07
N LEU A 448 12.84 14.24 -0.34
CA LEU A 448 13.21 14.19 -1.75
C LEU A 448 12.36 13.18 -2.54
N VAL A 449 12.04 12.03 -1.94
CA VAL A 449 11.13 11.03 -2.54
C VAL A 449 9.76 11.66 -2.74
N ASN A 450 9.15 12.22 -1.69
CA ASN A 450 7.85 12.90 -1.75
C ASN A 450 7.84 13.97 -2.86
N VAL A 451 8.82 14.88 -2.88
CA VAL A 451 8.87 15.96 -3.88
C VAL A 451 9.00 15.41 -5.30
N LYS A 452 9.89 14.42 -5.54
CA LYS A 452 10.11 13.86 -6.88
C LYS A 452 8.84 13.26 -7.46
N VAL A 453 8.12 12.45 -6.69
CA VAL A 453 6.92 11.77 -7.21
C VAL A 453 5.77 12.73 -7.45
N LEU A 454 5.70 13.83 -6.69
CA LEU A 454 4.71 14.89 -6.84
C LEU A 454 5.00 15.85 -8.01
N SER A 455 6.19 15.79 -8.62
CA SER A 455 6.58 16.63 -9.76
C SER A 455 6.39 15.97 -11.13
N GLY A 456 5.82 14.76 -11.20
CA GLY A 456 5.63 14.03 -12.46
C GLY A 456 4.51 14.59 -13.34
N THR A 457 4.57 14.24 -14.63
CA THR A 457 3.50 14.46 -15.63
C THR A 457 3.12 13.13 -16.28
N TYR A 458 1.85 12.97 -16.65
CA TYR A 458 1.27 11.69 -17.06
C TYR A 458 0.27 11.87 -18.21
N HIS A 459 0.18 10.85 -19.06
CA HIS A 459 -0.76 10.79 -20.17
C HIS A 459 -2.19 10.52 -19.68
N CYS A 460 -2.33 9.73 -18.62
CA CYS A 460 -3.61 9.46 -17.98
C CYS A 460 -3.51 9.65 -16.46
N VAL A 461 -4.42 10.44 -15.89
CA VAL A 461 -4.59 10.56 -14.43
C VAL A 461 -5.97 10.01 -14.08
N ILE A 462 -6.00 8.84 -13.44
CA ILE A 462 -7.24 8.11 -13.16
C ILE A 462 -7.32 7.92 -11.65
N ALA A 463 -8.37 8.43 -11.02
CA ALA A 463 -8.46 8.47 -9.56
C ALA A 463 -9.90 8.36 -9.05
N ASN A 464 -10.05 7.82 -7.84
CA ASN A 464 -11.22 8.06 -7.00
C ASN A 464 -10.80 8.86 -5.76
N PRO A 465 -10.74 10.20 -5.85
CA PRO A 465 -10.15 11.02 -4.79
C PRO A 465 -10.91 10.96 -3.46
N PRO A 466 -10.26 11.31 -2.34
CA PRO A 466 -10.89 11.30 -1.02
C PRO A 466 -12.02 12.32 -0.91
N TYR A 467 -13.15 11.90 -0.33
CA TYR A 467 -14.30 12.76 -0.08
C TYR A 467 -14.36 13.20 1.38
N MET A 468 -14.19 14.50 1.64
CA MET A 468 -14.30 15.07 2.97
C MET A 468 -14.84 16.50 2.94
N ASN A 469 -15.88 16.75 3.74
CA ASN A 469 -16.43 18.08 3.92
C ASN A 469 -15.53 18.94 4.80
N SER A 470 -15.41 20.23 4.47
CA SER A 470 -14.58 21.19 5.23
C SER A 470 -14.89 21.28 6.72
N SER A 471 -16.10 20.95 7.16
CA SER A 471 -16.48 20.91 8.58
C SER A 471 -15.78 19.82 9.40
N HIS A 472 -15.26 18.77 8.76
CA HIS A 472 -14.53 17.67 9.42
C HIS A 472 -13.01 17.87 9.39
N MET A 473 -12.51 18.76 8.54
CA MET A 473 -11.08 19.07 8.44
C MET A 473 -10.56 19.70 9.73
N ASN A 474 -9.30 19.40 10.05
CA ASN A 474 -8.61 20.15 11.10
C ASN A 474 -8.30 21.60 10.63
N SER A 475 -7.89 22.44 11.59
CA SER A 475 -7.64 23.86 11.33
C SER A 475 -6.49 24.13 10.38
N TRP A 476 -5.44 23.30 10.41
CA TRP A 476 -4.28 23.44 9.52
C TRP A 476 -4.69 23.15 8.08
N LEU A 477 -5.32 21.99 7.82
CA LEU A 477 -5.74 21.57 6.48
C LEU A 477 -6.73 22.57 5.87
N ALA A 478 -7.69 23.06 6.65
CA ALA A 478 -8.65 24.07 6.19
C ALA A 478 -7.98 25.40 5.83
N ALA A 479 -6.95 25.82 6.58
CA ALA A 479 -6.19 27.02 6.27
C ALA A 479 -5.33 26.84 5.02
N TRP A 480 -4.66 25.69 4.91
CA TRP A 480 -3.80 25.34 3.78
C TRP A 480 -4.58 25.29 2.45
N LEU A 481 -5.76 24.67 2.44
CA LEU A 481 -6.65 24.65 1.27
C LEU A 481 -7.17 26.04 0.91
N LYS A 482 -7.43 26.89 1.90
CA LYS A 482 -7.87 28.27 1.64
C LYS A 482 -6.79 29.10 0.95
N GLU A 483 -5.52 28.83 1.25
CA GLU A 483 -4.36 29.51 0.67
C GLU A 483 -4.01 28.96 -0.72
N ASN A 484 -3.96 27.64 -0.89
CA ASN A 484 -3.46 26.99 -2.11
C ASN A 484 -4.57 26.66 -3.13
N TYR A 485 -5.83 26.53 -2.69
CA TYR A 485 -6.97 26.10 -3.50
C TYR A 485 -8.20 26.99 -3.25
N ALA A 486 -8.00 28.30 -3.22
CA ALA A 486 -8.99 29.27 -2.76
C ALA A 486 -10.38 29.17 -3.43
N ASP A 487 -10.44 28.76 -4.69
CA ASP A 487 -11.69 28.63 -5.46
C ASP A 487 -12.47 27.34 -5.17
N VAL A 488 -11.79 26.31 -4.65
CA VAL A 488 -12.37 24.97 -4.40
C VAL A 488 -12.22 24.49 -2.95
N LYS A 489 -11.76 25.37 -2.05
CA LYS A 489 -11.49 25.12 -0.62
C LYS A 489 -12.62 24.50 0.22
N SER A 490 -13.86 24.53 -0.26
CA SER A 490 -15.02 24.03 0.49
C SER A 490 -15.14 22.51 0.48
N ASP A 491 -14.51 21.85 -0.49
CA ASP A 491 -14.59 20.41 -0.72
C ASP A 491 -13.21 19.82 -1.05
N PHE A 492 -12.84 18.76 -0.34
CA PHE A 492 -11.52 18.12 -0.50
C PHE A 492 -11.38 17.52 -1.91
N PHE A 493 -12.43 16.88 -2.39
CA PHE A 493 -12.49 16.27 -3.73
C PHE A 493 -12.19 17.30 -4.83
N SER A 494 -12.81 18.48 -4.78
CA SER A 494 -12.60 19.52 -5.80
C SER A 494 -11.15 20.03 -5.85
N SER A 495 -10.45 20.01 -4.71
CA SER A 495 -9.02 20.36 -4.67
C SER A 495 -8.17 19.29 -5.38
N PHE A 496 -8.53 18.02 -5.24
CA PHE A 496 -7.90 16.91 -5.98
C PHE A 496 -8.13 17.03 -7.48
N ILE A 497 -9.32 17.45 -7.93
CA ILE A 497 -9.56 17.64 -9.37
C ILE A 497 -8.61 18.69 -9.96
N VAL A 498 -8.44 19.84 -9.29
CA VAL A 498 -7.47 20.86 -9.70
C VAL A 498 -6.05 20.29 -9.70
N ARG A 499 -5.69 19.50 -8.70
CA ARG A 499 -4.37 18.88 -8.63
C ARG A 499 -4.15 17.85 -9.74
N ASN A 500 -5.14 17.02 -10.05
CA ASN A 500 -5.06 15.99 -11.08
C ASN A 500 -4.87 16.60 -12.48
N ILE A 501 -5.50 17.75 -12.74
CA ILE A 501 -5.24 18.55 -13.94
C ILE A 501 -3.75 18.92 -14.05
N ASN A 502 -3.10 19.27 -12.94
CA ASN A 502 -1.66 19.61 -12.94
C ASN A 502 -0.74 18.39 -13.14
N PHE A 503 -1.23 17.17 -12.90
CA PHE A 503 -0.49 15.94 -13.18
C PHE A 503 -0.63 15.52 -14.65
N ALA A 504 -1.70 15.92 -15.34
CA ALA A 504 -1.90 15.57 -16.73
C ALA A 504 -1.04 16.42 -17.66
N GLU A 505 -0.50 15.78 -18.70
CA GLU A 505 0.10 16.50 -19.82
C GLU A 505 -0.97 17.25 -20.63
N PRO A 506 -0.61 18.34 -21.33
CA PRO A 506 -1.53 18.98 -22.28
C PRO A 506 -2.06 17.95 -23.30
N GLY A 507 -3.39 17.85 -23.44
CA GLY A 507 -4.02 16.81 -24.27
C GLY A 507 -4.16 15.43 -23.61
N GLY A 508 -3.70 15.27 -22.38
CA GLY A 508 -3.88 14.05 -21.58
C GLY A 508 -5.33 13.82 -21.13
N TYR A 509 -5.56 12.64 -20.56
CA TYR A 509 -6.88 12.18 -20.15
C TYR A 509 -7.02 12.14 -18.63
N LEU A 510 -8.17 12.62 -18.14
CA LEU A 510 -8.53 12.59 -16.75
C LEU A 510 -9.78 11.72 -16.55
N GLY A 511 -9.67 10.70 -15.70
CA GLY A 511 -10.79 9.85 -15.30
C GLY A 511 -11.03 9.95 -13.80
N PHE A 512 -12.16 10.52 -13.38
CA PHE A 512 -12.45 10.62 -11.96
C PHE A 512 -13.93 10.54 -11.63
N LYS A 513 -14.25 9.83 -10.55
CA LYS A 513 -15.64 9.65 -10.12
C LYS A 513 -16.21 10.97 -9.56
N PRO A 514 -17.20 11.62 -10.21
CA PRO A 514 -17.75 12.87 -9.72
C PRO A 514 -18.66 12.68 -8.50
N ASN A 515 -18.76 13.72 -7.67
CA ASN A 515 -19.93 13.93 -6.81
C ASN A 515 -20.78 15.06 -7.45
N LEU A 516 -22.03 14.76 -7.80
CA LEU A 516 -22.93 15.70 -8.50
C LEU A 516 -23.07 17.07 -7.81
N HIS A 517 -22.88 17.14 -6.49
CA HIS A 517 -23.06 18.36 -5.71
C HIS A 517 -21.85 19.32 -5.74
N SER A 518 -20.63 18.82 -5.99
CA SER A 518 -19.41 19.65 -5.97
C SER A 518 -19.14 20.33 -7.31
N TRP A 519 -19.41 19.65 -8.42
CA TRP A 519 -19.16 20.18 -9.77
C TRP A 519 -20.05 21.37 -10.14
N ALA A 520 -21.32 21.36 -9.70
CA ALA A 520 -22.27 22.45 -9.98
C ALA A 520 -21.86 23.82 -9.41
N SER A 521 -20.88 23.85 -8.51
CA SER A 521 -20.36 25.07 -7.87
C SER A 521 -19.09 25.64 -8.51
N TRP A 522 -18.46 24.90 -9.43
CA TRP A 522 -17.20 25.31 -10.05
C TRP A 522 -17.42 26.40 -11.10
N ARG A 523 -16.80 27.57 -10.91
CA ARG A 523 -16.80 28.70 -11.84
C ARG A 523 -15.37 29.00 -12.30
N GLY A 524 -14.68 28.02 -12.87
CA GLY A 524 -13.33 28.19 -13.42
C GLY A 524 -13.38 28.52 -14.90
N SER A 525 -12.93 29.72 -15.28
CA SER A 525 -12.61 30.08 -16.66
C SER A 525 -11.20 29.58 -17.00
N GLN A 526 -11.05 28.82 -18.09
CA GLN A 526 -9.83 28.14 -18.58
C GLN A 526 -9.65 26.71 -18.05
N LEU A 527 -10.41 25.78 -18.61
CA LEU A 527 -9.96 24.39 -18.72
C LEU A 527 -8.94 24.32 -19.87
N PRO A 528 -7.76 23.72 -19.69
CA PRO A 528 -6.88 23.36 -20.81
C PRO A 528 -7.61 22.36 -21.73
N GLU A 529 -7.12 22.19 -22.97
CA GLU A 529 -7.59 21.13 -23.87
C GLU A 529 -7.27 19.75 -23.26
N LEU A 530 -8.18 19.21 -22.46
CA LEU A 530 -8.10 17.92 -21.78
C LEU A 530 -9.36 17.11 -22.04
N GLY A 531 -9.21 15.79 -22.15
CA GLY A 531 -10.33 14.84 -22.16
C GLY A 531 -10.82 14.57 -20.74
N PHE A 532 -12.13 14.73 -20.49
CA PHE A 532 -12.76 14.51 -19.18
C PHE A 532 -13.76 13.36 -19.25
N PHE A 533 -13.63 12.37 -18.35
CA PHE A 533 -14.55 11.24 -18.22
C PHE A 533 -14.97 10.93 -16.78
#